data_AF-A0A397YU93-F1
#
_entry.id   AF-A0A397YU93-F1
#
_cell.length_a   1.000
_cell.length_b   1.000
_cell.length_c   1.000
_cell.angle_alpha   90.00
_cell.angle_beta   90.00
_cell.angle_gamma   90.00
#
_symmetry.space_group_name_H-M   'P 1'
#
loop_
_entity.id
_entity.type
_entity.pdbx_description
1 polymer ?
#
loop_
_entity_poly.entity_id
_entity_poly.type
_entity_poly.pdbx_seq_one_letter_code
_entity_poly.pdbx_strand_id
1 'polypeptide(L)' 'CTHTLASASTKHKPISEDINYTIVSTFYEIAYNVGDAIAKSCLEKGITKVASDRGAYPYHKRIEALAAAAREHGLHF' A
#
# COMPACT_ATOMS: atom_id res chain seq x y z
N CYS A 1 -13.60 8.63 -19.47
CA CYS A 1 -12.28 9.09 -18.99
C CYS A 1 -11.98 8.38 -17.67
N THR A 2 -11.04 7.44 -17.67
CA THR A 2 -10.58 6.74 -16.46
C THR A 2 -9.60 7.65 -15.72
N HIS A 3 -9.85 7.91 -14.43
CA HIS A 3 -9.04 8.84 -13.63
C HIS A 3 -8.52 8.13 -12.37
N THR A 4 -7.21 8.18 -12.16
CA THR A 4 -6.56 7.61 -10.97
C THR A 4 -6.61 8.62 -9.82
N LEU A 5 -7.24 8.25 -8.70
CA LEU A 5 -7.43 9.16 -7.56
C LEU A 5 -6.23 9.22 -6.63
N ALA A 6 -5.53 8.10 -6.39
CA ALA A 6 -4.33 8.03 -5.58
C ALA A 6 -3.42 6.89 -6.09
N SER A 7 -2.11 7.01 -5.84
CA SER A 7 -1.13 5.99 -6.20
C SER A 7 0.02 5.98 -5.20
N ALA A 8 0.49 4.79 -4.84
CA ALA A 8 1.71 4.61 -4.06
C ALA A 8 2.53 3.46 -4.65
N SER A 9 3.85 3.60 -4.59
CA SER A 9 4.81 2.70 -5.21
C SER A 9 6.15 2.85 -4.52
N THR A 10 6.95 1.78 -4.49
CA THR A 10 8.31 1.80 -3.94
C THR A 10 9.26 2.74 -4.67
N LYS A 11 8.86 3.29 -5.83
CA LYS A 11 9.60 4.30 -6.59
C LYS A 11 9.30 5.74 -6.17
N HIS A 12 8.29 5.99 -5.33
CA HIS A 12 8.04 7.33 -4.80
C HIS A 12 9.15 7.70 -3.82
N LYS A 13 9.75 8.89 -3.99
CA LYS A 13 10.82 9.43 -3.15
C LYS A 13 10.65 9.15 -1.64
N PRO A 14 9.51 9.52 -1.00
CA PRO A 14 9.35 9.29 0.44
C PRO A 14 9.45 7.81 0.81
N ILE A 15 8.88 6.92 0.00
CA ILE A 15 8.88 5.48 0.27
C ILE A 15 10.25 4.87 -0.08
N SER A 16 10.91 5.36 -1.14
CA SER A 16 12.17 4.81 -1.63
C SER A 16 13.36 5.12 -0.72
N GLU A 17 13.32 6.25 -0.02
CA GLU A 17 14.36 6.65 0.94
C GLU A 17 14.33 5.77 2.19
N ASP A 18 13.12 5.36 2.61
CA ASP A 18 12.91 4.49 3.77
C ASP A 18 13.21 3.01 3.48
N ILE A 19 13.27 2.60 2.20
CA ILE A 19 13.51 1.21 1.82
C ILE A 19 14.99 0.98 1.55
N ASN A 20 15.66 0.26 2.46
CA ASN A 20 17.00 -0.26 2.22
C ASN A 20 16.96 -1.76 1.88
N TYR A 21 16.99 -2.08 0.58
CA TYR A 21 16.95 -3.46 0.06
C TYR A 21 18.15 -4.33 0.48
N THR A 22 19.21 -3.73 1.04
CA THR A 22 20.49 -4.38 1.37
C THR A 22 20.57 -4.84 2.82
N ILE A 23 19.77 -4.24 3.72
CA ILE A 23 19.91 -4.37 5.17
C ILE A 23 18.57 -4.83 5.74
N VAL A 24 18.33 -6.14 5.79
CA VAL A 24 17.30 -6.80 6.62
C VAL A 24 15.82 -6.47 6.31
N SER A 25 15.50 -5.53 5.42
CA SER A 25 14.09 -5.22 5.13
C SER A 25 13.41 -6.37 4.39
N THR A 26 12.39 -6.96 5.02
CA THR A 26 11.68 -8.10 4.44
C THR A 26 10.67 -7.58 3.40
N PHE A 27 10.45 -8.32 2.30
CA PHE A 27 9.43 -7.97 1.30
C PHE A 27 8.02 -7.72 1.88
N TYR A 28 7.76 -8.24 3.09
CA TYR A 28 6.57 -7.96 3.89
C TYR A 28 6.51 -6.50 4.35
N GLU A 29 7.57 -5.97 4.97
CA GLU A 29 7.63 -4.61 5.50
C GLU A 29 7.52 -3.58 4.38
N ILE A 30 8.15 -3.83 3.25
CA ILE A 30 8.04 -2.97 2.07
C ILE A 30 6.58 -2.89 1.59
N ALA A 31 5.88 -4.03 1.55
CA ALA A 31 4.48 -4.06 1.15
C ALA A 31 3.57 -3.39 2.18
N TYR A 32 3.89 -3.53 3.47
CA TYR A 32 3.19 -2.85 4.56
C TYR A 32 3.32 -1.32 4.44
N ASN A 33 4.53 -0.81 4.25
CA ASN A 33 4.77 0.64 4.08
C ASN A 33 4.04 1.22 2.86
N VAL A 34 3.97 0.47 1.75
CA VAL A 34 3.17 0.88 0.58
C VAL A 34 1.67 0.91 0.89
N GLY A 35 1.18 -0.06 1.68
CA GLY A 35 -0.21 -0.11 2.14
C GLY A 35 -0.60 1.05 3.06
N ASP A 36 0.30 1.43 3.98
CA ASP A 36 0.14 2.63 4.81
C ASP A 36 0.10 3.90 3.95
N ALA A 37 1.08 4.07 3.04
CA ALA A 37 1.16 5.26 2.19
C ALA A 37 -0.08 5.46 1.30
N ILE A 38 -0.64 4.38 0.74
CA ILE A 38 -1.87 4.50 -0.07
C ILE A 38 -3.08 4.81 0.79
N ALA A 39 -3.19 4.27 2.01
CA ALA A 39 -4.28 4.57 2.91
C ALA A 39 -4.30 6.04 3.31
N LYS A 40 -3.15 6.59 3.73
CA LYS A 40 -2.99 8.02 4.01
C LYS A 40 -3.37 8.88 2.80
N SER A 41 -2.87 8.55 1.62
CA SER A 41 -3.17 9.28 0.37
C SER A 41 -4.67 9.26 0.00
N CYS A 42 -5.37 8.17 0.31
CA CYS A 42 -6.81 8.05 0.10
C CYS A 42 -7.61 8.84 1.14
N LEU A 43 -7.22 8.77 2.41
CA LEU A 43 -7.87 9.49 3.50
C LEU A 43 -7.74 11.01 3.36
N GLU A 44 -6.59 11.52 2.91
CA GLU A 44 -6.40 12.94 2.57
C GLU A 44 -7.40 13.43 1.51
N LYS A 45 -7.89 12.51 0.67
CA LYS A 45 -8.89 12.78 -0.38
C LYS A 45 -10.31 12.42 0.04
N GLY A 46 -10.52 12.06 1.31
CA GLY A 46 -11.83 11.66 1.85
C GLY A 46 -12.32 10.29 1.38
N ILE A 47 -11.43 9.42 0.86
CA ILE A 47 -11.77 8.09 0.36
C ILE A 47 -11.56 7.08 1.48
N THR A 48 -12.64 6.45 1.95
CA THR A 48 -12.61 5.49 3.06
C THR A 48 -13.06 4.08 2.67
N LYS A 49 -13.99 3.95 1.70
CA LYS A 49 -14.50 2.66 1.22
C LYS A 49 -13.90 2.34 -0.14
N VAL A 50 -13.25 1.19 -0.25
CA VAL A 50 -12.63 0.72 -1.50
C VAL A 50 -12.91 -0.77 -1.69
N ALA A 51 -12.58 -1.31 -2.86
CA ALA A 51 -12.52 -2.74 -3.08
C ALA A 51 -11.05 -3.14 -3.27
N SER A 52 -10.61 -4.22 -2.64
CA SER A 52 -9.26 -4.75 -2.85
C SER A 52 -9.23 -5.65 -4.07
N ASP A 53 -8.61 -5.17 -5.15
CA ASP A 53 -8.27 -5.98 -6.30
C ASP A 53 -6.82 -6.49 -6.18
N ARG A 54 -6.67 -7.80 -6.06
CA ARG A 54 -5.39 -8.51 -5.94
C ARG A 54 -4.81 -8.95 -7.28
N GLY A 55 -5.51 -8.71 -8.39
CA GLY A 55 -5.16 -9.20 -9.71
C GLY A 55 -4.97 -10.72 -9.72
N ALA A 56 -3.90 -11.18 -10.39
CA ALA A 56 -3.58 -12.61 -10.51
C ALA A 56 -2.82 -13.20 -9.30
N TYR A 57 -2.53 -12.41 -8.26
CA TYR A 57 -1.71 -12.87 -7.14
C TYR A 57 -2.54 -13.52 -6.03
N PRO A 58 -2.05 -14.60 -5.39
CA PRO A 58 -2.72 -15.18 -4.23
C PRO A 58 -2.70 -14.19 -3.07
N TYR A 59 -3.78 -14.17 -2.29
CA TYR A 59 -3.85 -13.39 -1.05
C TYR A 59 -2.95 -14.04 0.00
N HIS A 60 -1.67 -13.69 -0.02
CA HIS A 60 -0.65 -14.22 0.87
C HIS A 60 0.59 -13.32 0.90
N LYS A 61 1.35 -13.36 1.99
CA LYS A 61 2.64 -12.65 2.15
C LYS A 61 2.50 -11.15 1.88
N ARG A 62 2.94 -10.69 0.71
CA ARG A 62 2.98 -9.26 0.35
C ARG A 62 1.59 -8.67 0.14
N ILE A 63 0.70 -9.41 -0.52
CA ILE A 63 -0.68 -8.93 -0.78
C ILE A 63 -1.43 -8.81 0.55
N GLU A 64 -1.23 -9.78 1.43
CA GLU A 64 -1.80 -9.80 2.78
C GLU A 64 -1.25 -8.65 3.64
N ALA A 65 0.06 -8.40 3.61
CA ALA A 65 0.69 -7.29 4.33
C ALA A 65 0.17 -5.92 3.88
N LEU A 66 0.04 -5.71 2.56
CA LEU A 66 -0.50 -4.48 2.00
C LEU A 66 -1.95 -4.26 2.43
N ALA A 67 -2.77 -5.31 2.37
CA ALA A 67 -4.17 -5.25 2.78
C ALA A 67 -4.31 -4.97 4.29
N ALA A 68 -3.48 -5.61 5.12
CA ALA A 68 -3.45 -5.38 6.56
C ALA A 68 -3.10 -3.91 6.88
N ALA A 69 -2.00 -3.40 6.32
CA ALA A 69 -1.58 -2.01 6.52
C ALA A 69 -2.67 -1.02 6.10
N ALA A 70 -3.28 -1.21 4.93
CA ALA A 70 -4.32 -0.32 4.44
C ALA A 70 -5.58 -0.32 5.34
N ARG A 71 -5.95 -1.48 5.91
CA ARG A 71 -7.06 -1.60 6.87
C ARG A 71 -6.77 -0.93 8.20
N GLU A 72 -5.57 -1.15 8.75
CA GLU A 72 -5.13 -0.54 10.01
C GLU A 72 -5.10 0.99 9.92
N HIS A 73 -4.78 1.53 8.73
CA HIS A 73 -4.72 2.96 8.48
C HIS A 73 -6.04 3.54 7.94
N GLY A 74 -7.17 2.85 8.12
CA GLY A 74 -8.51 3.45 7.99
C GLY A 74 -9.24 3.24 6.66
N LEU A 75 -8.69 2.44 5.74
CA LEU A 75 -9.47 1.99 4.58
C LEU A 75 -10.35 0.79 4.95
N HIS A 76 -11.60 0.82 4.50
CA HIS A 76 -12.60 -0.22 4.74
C HIS A 76 -12.82 -1.03 3.46
N PHE A 77 -12.41 -2.31 3.49
CA PHE A 77 -12.57 -3.29 2.41
C PHE A 77 -12.29 -4.72 2.88
#